data_AF-A0A8J6Y7S7-F1
#
_entry.id   AF-A0A8J6Y7S7-F1
#
_cell.length_a   1.000
_cell.length_b   1.000
_cell.length_c   1.000
_cell.angle_alpha   90.00
_cell.angle_beta   90.00
_cell.angle_gamma   90.00
#
_symmetry.space_group_name_H-M   'P 1'
#
loop_
_entity.id
_entity.type
_entity.pdbx_description
1 polymer ?
#
loop_
_entity_poly.entity_id
_entity_poly.type
_entity_poly.pdbx_seq_one_letter_code
_entity_poly.pdbx_strand_id
1 'polypeptide(L)'
;MYRCLKISFTTMTVVALMIGALGCATAKQTAGEGEDAFKHQNWDAAVYHYLQALAEDPENVEYKMQLTFARQKAAQKHFENGMMLRKLGRLLSARNELQMTIQLDPSNQYAEQVLEEVIEEMEILSGPDGERDLERMKAEAREAKVKPPVLDPTSNEPITLNFPRPKPIKEIYSAIGKAYGFNVLFDPKLKDDRLAIELRDLTAEQALEMVMQGAGHFYKVLDRHSIIIAEDTPQNRREYEDLVIKTFFLSNADVKEIDKLLRSLIEARRLSTNEQLNAITLRDTADKVAIAEKLIRINDKAKAEVLIDVEILIMATSKNTNIGTALSTYSFNLGLDTASINPDAPAGTLGLDDFADITRGDWFINVPSILINLAKSSGEAQVLAQPQLRVSEGEKASLMIGDQVPIPVTSFNSGYQGAPGTVTPITSFQYRDVRITHLDLFSDVGDLDLEFERNLTVVVDPGFDLDSDTDVTVLEGGDRRHRPGRTLVTAVEAGDGNRHLVAYHQARLLALADA
;
A
#
# COMPACT_ATOMS: atom_id res chain seq x y z
N MET A 1 -95.24 -27.68 -58.81
CA MET A 1 -94.16 -27.12 -59.66
C MET A 1 -92.88 -27.06 -58.85
N TYR A 2 -92.05 -28.10 -58.93
CA TYR A 2 -90.70 -28.10 -58.36
C TYR A 2 -89.75 -27.42 -59.35
N ARG A 3 -89.14 -26.28 -59.00
CA ARG A 3 -87.94 -25.78 -59.68
C ARG A 3 -86.74 -26.15 -58.82
N CYS A 4 -86.18 -27.32 -59.09
CA CYS A 4 -84.87 -27.74 -58.58
C CYS A 4 -83.82 -26.74 -59.07
N LEU A 5 -83.27 -25.96 -58.14
CA LEU A 5 -82.04 -25.21 -58.35
C LEU A 5 -80.90 -26.23 -58.38
N LYS A 6 -80.50 -26.67 -59.59
CA LYS A 6 -79.28 -27.47 -59.79
C LYS A 6 -78.07 -26.61 -59.42
N ILE A 7 -77.69 -26.61 -58.14
CA ILE A 7 -76.37 -26.14 -57.71
C ILE A 7 -75.38 -27.18 -58.23
N SER A 8 -74.63 -26.81 -59.27
CA SER A 8 -73.72 -27.70 -59.97
C SER A 8 -72.63 -28.21 -59.02
N PHE A 9 -72.30 -29.50 -59.06
CA PHE A 9 -71.22 -30.12 -58.28
C PHE A 9 -69.88 -29.37 -58.44
N THR A 10 -69.68 -28.72 -59.59
CA THR A 10 -68.55 -27.81 -59.86
C THR A 10 -68.54 -26.53 -59.01
N THR A 11 -69.69 -26.00 -58.61
CA THR A 11 -69.74 -24.82 -57.73
C THR A 11 -69.40 -25.17 -56.28
N MET A 12 -69.70 -26.38 -55.83
CA MET A 12 -69.36 -26.82 -54.47
C MET A 12 -67.87 -27.18 -54.33
N THR A 13 -67.26 -27.77 -55.38
CA THR A 13 -65.81 -28.00 -55.40
C THR A 13 -65.00 -26.72 -55.54
N VAL A 14 -65.48 -25.72 -56.29
CA VAL A 14 -64.79 -24.41 -56.40
C VAL A 14 -64.82 -23.65 -55.09
N VAL A 15 -65.93 -23.69 -54.33
CA VAL A 15 -66.00 -23.05 -53.00
C VAL A 15 -65.10 -23.77 -51.99
N ALA A 16 -65.06 -25.11 -52.00
CA ALA A 16 -64.15 -25.88 -51.14
C ALA A 16 -62.66 -25.65 -51.50
N LEU A 17 -62.33 -25.52 -52.79
CA LEU A 17 -60.98 -25.18 -53.27
C LEU A 17 -60.57 -23.75 -52.90
N MET A 18 -61.52 -22.80 -52.92
CA MET A 18 -61.29 -21.41 -52.51
C MET A 18 -61.09 -21.27 -50.99
N ILE A 19 -61.78 -22.06 -50.18
CA ILE A 19 -61.57 -22.08 -48.71
C ILE A 19 -60.22 -22.74 -48.36
N GLY A 20 -59.81 -23.80 -49.08
CA GLY A 20 -58.48 -24.39 -48.92
C GLY A 20 -57.33 -23.48 -49.36
N ALA A 21 -57.53 -22.67 -50.41
CA ALA A 21 -56.52 -21.73 -50.89
C ALA A 21 -56.36 -20.49 -49.97
N LEU A 22 -57.43 -20.08 -49.27
CA LEU A 22 -57.38 -18.97 -48.32
C LEU A 22 -56.61 -19.33 -47.04
N GLY A 23 -56.71 -20.57 -46.55
CA GLY A 23 -55.98 -21.03 -45.35
C GLY A 23 -54.46 -21.08 -45.53
N CYS A 24 -53.96 -21.39 -46.73
CA CYS A 24 -52.51 -21.40 -46.98
C CYS A 24 -51.93 -19.98 -47.16
N ALA A 25 -52.76 -18.98 -47.46
CA ALA A 25 -52.31 -17.60 -47.64
C ALA A 25 -52.12 -16.89 -46.29
N THR A 26 -52.95 -17.20 -45.29
CA THR A 26 -52.86 -16.61 -43.94
C THR A 26 -51.65 -17.14 -43.17
N ALA A 27 -51.38 -18.45 -43.25
CA ALA A 27 -50.26 -19.08 -42.55
C ALA A 27 -48.90 -18.51 -42.97
N LYS A 28 -48.75 -18.19 -44.26
CA LYS A 28 -47.54 -17.53 -44.79
C LYS A 28 -47.39 -16.10 -44.29
N GLN A 29 -48.49 -15.39 -44.12
CA GLN A 29 -48.45 -14.03 -43.58
C GLN A 29 -48.05 -14.04 -42.10
N THR A 30 -48.65 -14.91 -41.28
CA THR A 30 -48.31 -15.04 -39.86
C THR A 30 -46.86 -15.51 -39.65
N ALA A 31 -46.37 -16.40 -40.50
CA ALA A 31 -44.96 -16.80 -40.47
C ALA A 31 -44.01 -15.65 -40.84
N GLY A 32 -44.41 -14.80 -41.80
CA GLY A 32 -43.68 -13.57 -42.14
C GLY A 32 -43.58 -12.60 -40.96
N GLU A 33 -44.68 -12.42 -40.22
CA GLU A 33 -44.68 -11.60 -38.98
C GLU A 33 -43.77 -12.20 -37.90
N GLY A 34 -43.69 -13.53 -37.79
CA GLY A 34 -42.76 -14.22 -36.90
C GLY A 34 -41.30 -14.02 -37.29
N GLU A 35 -40.99 -14.07 -38.58
CA GLU A 35 -39.65 -13.81 -39.11
C GLU A 35 -39.23 -12.35 -38.89
N ASP A 36 -40.15 -11.41 -39.06
CA ASP A 36 -39.89 -10.01 -38.76
C ASP A 36 -39.68 -9.78 -37.26
N ALA A 37 -40.48 -10.41 -36.38
CA ALA A 37 -40.27 -10.36 -34.94
C ALA A 37 -38.91 -10.97 -34.53
N PHE A 38 -38.51 -12.07 -35.18
CA PHE A 38 -37.21 -12.71 -34.97
C PHE A 38 -36.05 -11.78 -35.38
N LYS A 39 -36.14 -11.10 -36.52
CA LYS A 39 -35.14 -10.12 -36.96
C LYS A 39 -34.99 -8.93 -36.01
N HIS A 40 -36.09 -8.50 -35.40
CA HIS A 40 -36.09 -7.41 -34.41
C HIS A 40 -35.70 -7.87 -32.99
N GLN A 41 -35.21 -9.10 -32.83
CA GLN A 41 -34.82 -9.69 -31.53
C GLN A 41 -35.98 -9.76 -30.50
N ASN A 42 -37.22 -9.71 -30.99
CA ASN A 42 -38.41 -9.91 -30.17
C ASN A 42 -38.78 -11.39 -30.17
N TRP A 43 -37.97 -12.18 -29.46
CA TRP A 43 -38.05 -13.64 -29.47
C TRP A 43 -39.39 -14.17 -28.98
N ASP A 44 -40.00 -13.53 -28.00
CA ASP A 44 -41.27 -13.95 -27.41
C ASP A 44 -42.43 -13.79 -28.41
N ALA A 45 -42.45 -12.66 -29.13
CA ALA A 45 -43.39 -12.44 -30.22
C ALA A 45 -43.13 -13.40 -31.39
N ALA A 46 -41.86 -13.68 -31.73
CA ALA A 46 -41.52 -14.65 -32.76
C ALA A 46 -42.05 -16.06 -32.41
N VAL A 47 -41.87 -16.51 -31.17
CA VAL A 47 -42.43 -17.80 -30.69
C VAL A 47 -43.96 -17.81 -30.83
N TYR A 48 -44.64 -16.72 -30.47
CA TYR A 48 -46.09 -16.61 -30.60
C TYR A 48 -46.57 -16.72 -32.06
N HIS A 49 -45.99 -15.94 -32.97
CA HIS A 49 -46.38 -15.95 -34.38
C HIS A 49 -46.05 -17.28 -35.07
N TYR A 50 -44.92 -17.92 -34.73
CA TYR A 50 -44.58 -19.25 -35.24
C TYR A 50 -45.50 -20.35 -34.68
N LEU A 51 -45.97 -20.24 -33.43
CA LEU A 51 -46.98 -21.14 -32.90
C LEU A 51 -48.31 -21.01 -33.65
N GLN A 52 -48.71 -19.79 -33.99
CA GLN A 52 -49.92 -19.55 -34.78
C GLN A 52 -49.79 -20.09 -36.20
N ALA A 53 -48.67 -19.83 -36.86
CA ALA A 53 -48.39 -20.36 -38.20
C ALA A 53 -48.40 -21.91 -38.22
N LEU A 54 -47.86 -22.55 -37.17
CA LEU A 54 -47.88 -24.01 -37.01
C LEU A 54 -49.28 -24.56 -36.69
N ALA A 55 -50.14 -23.77 -36.04
CA ALA A 55 -51.53 -24.16 -35.82
C ALA A 55 -52.36 -24.15 -37.11
N GLU A 56 -52.04 -23.24 -38.04
CA GLU A 56 -52.66 -23.18 -39.37
C GLU A 56 -52.10 -24.24 -40.33
N ASP A 57 -50.79 -24.53 -40.29
CA ASP A 57 -50.12 -25.57 -41.08
C ASP A 57 -49.21 -26.48 -40.22
N PRO A 58 -49.75 -27.57 -39.64
CA PRO A 58 -49.02 -28.43 -38.69
C PRO A 58 -47.91 -29.29 -39.31
N GLU A 59 -47.90 -29.52 -40.62
CA GLU A 59 -46.94 -30.40 -41.28
C GLU A 59 -45.69 -29.65 -41.79
N ASN A 60 -45.72 -28.31 -41.77
CA ASN A 60 -44.63 -27.50 -42.29
C ASN A 60 -43.36 -27.61 -41.42
N VAL A 61 -42.31 -28.20 -41.99
CA VAL A 61 -41.01 -28.41 -41.33
C VAL A 61 -40.28 -27.10 -41.08
N GLU A 62 -40.44 -26.09 -41.95
CA GLU A 62 -39.79 -24.80 -41.81
C GLU A 62 -40.28 -24.05 -40.57
N TYR A 63 -41.59 -24.04 -40.33
CA TYR A 63 -42.18 -23.40 -39.14
C TYR A 63 -41.79 -24.12 -37.85
N LYS A 64 -41.72 -25.46 -37.87
CA LYS A 64 -41.22 -26.25 -36.73
C LYS A 64 -39.78 -25.90 -36.39
N MET A 65 -38.92 -25.77 -37.41
CA MET A 65 -37.53 -25.41 -37.24
C MET A 65 -37.38 -23.97 -36.70
N GLN A 66 -38.06 -23.00 -37.31
CA GLN A 66 -38.05 -21.59 -36.89
C GLN A 66 -38.59 -21.41 -35.47
N LEU A 67 -39.67 -22.11 -35.10
CA LEU A 67 -40.19 -22.13 -33.73
C LEU A 67 -39.14 -22.64 -32.73
N THR A 68 -38.40 -23.69 -33.10
CA THR A 68 -37.36 -24.27 -32.23
C THR A 68 -36.24 -23.25 -31.98
N PHE A 69 -35.77 -22.56 -33.02
CA PHE A 69 -34.77 -21.49 -32.88
C PHE A 69 -35.29 -20.31 -32.07
N ALA A 70 -36.53 -19.87 -32.31
CA ALA A 70 -37.16 -18.79 -31.56
C ALA A 70 -37.29 -19.14 -30.07
N ARG A 71 -37.71 -20.37 -29.75
CA ARG A 71 -37.79 -20.87 -28.36
C ARG A 71 -36.43 -20.90 -27.68
N GLN A 72 -35.40 -21.40 -28.36
CA GLN A 72 -34.05 -21.43 -27.79
C GLN A 72 -33.51 -20.01 -27.50
N LYS A 73 -33.75 -19.06 -28.41
CA LYS A 73 -33.35 -17.66 -28.22
C LYS A 73 -34.16 -16.95 -27.12
N ALA A 74 -35.47 -17.20 -27.06
CA ALA A 74 -36.33 -16.68 -25.99
C ALA A 74 -35.91 -17.26 -24.63
N ALA A 75 -35.66 -18.57 -24.54
CA ALA A 75 -35.18 -19.23 -23.34
C ALA A 75 -33.85 -18.64 -22.87
N GLN A 76 -32.90 -18.41 -23.78
CA GLN A 76 -31.62 -17.78 -23.45
C GLN A 76 -31.82 -16.37 -22.86
N LYS A 77 -32.70 -15.55 -23.46
CA LYS A 77 -33.00 -14.20 -22.97
C LYS A 77 -33.65 -14.23 -21.58
N HIS A 78 -34.64 -15.09 -21.36
CA HIS A 78 -35.28 -15.27 -20.06
C HIS A 78 -34.29 -15.77 -19.00
N PHE A 79 -33.35 -16.64 -19.37
CA PHE A 79 -32.31 -17.13 -18.49
C PHE A 79 -31.38 -15.99 -18.03
N GLU A 80 -30.92 -15.17 -18.98
CA GLU A 80 -30.08 -14.00 -18.70
C GLU A 80 -30.81 -12.99 -17.78
N ASN A 81 -32.09 -12.73 -18.04
CA ASN A 81 -32.92 -11.87 -17.19
C ASN A 81 -33.08 -12.45 -15.77
N GLY A 82 -33.36 -13.74 -15.64
CA GLY A 82 -33.49 -14.42 -14.35
C GLY A 82 -32.20 -14.34 -13.53
N MET A 83 -31.06 -14.56 -14.17
CA MET A 83 -29.74 -14.41 -13.54
C MET A 83 -29.45 -12.97 -13.10
N MET A 84 -29.83 -11.98 -13.92
CA MET A 84 -29.70 -10.57 -13.56
C MET A 84 -30.57 -10.22 -12.34
N LEU A 85 -31.82 -10.66 -12.31
CA LEU A 85 -32.75 -10.40 -11.21
C LEU A 85 -32.31 -11.06 -9.91
N ARG A 86 -31.74 -12.26 -9.98
CA ARG A 86 -31.13 -12.94 -8.81
C ARG A 86 -30.00 -12.11 -8.23
N LYS A 87 -29.10 -11.57 -9.07
CA LYS A 87 -28.01 -10.68 -8.62
C LYS A 87 -28.51 -9.40 -7.97
N LEU A 88 -29.66 -8.89 -8.41
CA LEU A 88 -30.32 -7.72 -7.83
C LEU A 88 -31.13 -8.03 -6.57
N GLY A 89 -31.14 -9.29 -6.10
CA GLY A 89 -31.91 -9.72 -4.93
C GLY A 89 -33.43 -9.81 -5.17
N ARG A 90 -33.90 -9.66 -6.42
CA ARG A 90 -35.33 -9.76 -6.77
C ARG A 90 -35.71 -11.20 -7.07
N LEU A 91 -35.66 -12.04 -6.04
CA LEU A 91 -35.77 -13.50 -6.18
C LEU A 91 -37.12 -13.96 -6.78
N LEU A 92 -38.24 -13.33 -6.41
CA LEU A 92 -39.55 -13.69 -6.94
C LEU A 92 -39.65 -13.45 -8.45
N SER A 93 -39.09 -12.33 -8.93
CA SER A 93 -39.00 -12.05 -10.37
C SER A 93 -38.02 -12.99 -11.06
N ALA A 94 -36.87 -13.27 -10.43
CA ALA A 94 -35.88 -14.21 -10.96
C ALA A 94 -36.46 -15.62 -11.15
N ARG A 95 -37.21 -16.12 -10.16
CA ARG A 95 -37.91 -17.41 -10.22
C ARG A 95 -38.87 -17.48 -11.41
N ASN A 96 -39.68 -16.44 -11.63
CA ASN A 96 -40.64 -16.43 -12.73
C ASN A 96 -39.95 -16.45 -14.11
N GLU A 97 -38.87 -15.70 -14.28
CA GLU A 97 -38.08 -15.68 -15.52
C GLU A 97 -37.36 -17.03 -15.77
N LEU A 98 -36.81 -17.65 -14.73
CA LEU A 98 -36.20 -18.97 -14.81
C LEU A 98 -37.23 -20.07 -15.12
N GLN A 99 -38.44 -19.96 -14.58
CA GLN A 99 -39.54 -20.87 -14.91
C GLN A 99 -39.94 -20.75 -16.39
N MET A 100 -39.96 -19.53 -16.94
CA MET A 100 -40.21 -19.31 -18.38
C MET A 100 -39.10 -19.93 -19.25
N THR A 101 -37.84 -19.83 -18.80
CA THR A 101 -36.69 -20.49 -19.46
C THR A 101 -36.95 -21.98 -19.63
N ILE A 102 -37.35 -22.68 -18.57
CA ILE A 102 -37.59 -24.13 -18.59
C ILE A 102 -38.80 -24.49 -19.46
N GLN A 103 -39.84 -23.66 -19.48
CA GLN A 103 -41.00 -23.87 -20.35
C GLN A 103 -40.65 -23.74 -21.84
N LEU A 104 -39.74 -22.85 -22.19
CA LEU A 104 -39.29 -22.61 -23.56
C LEU A 104 -38.24 -23.64 -24.01
N ASP A 105 -37.32 -24.02 -23.12
CA ASP A 105 -36.28 -25.02 -23.34
C ASP A 105 -36.17 -26.01 -22.17
N PRO A 106 -36.92 -27.13 -22.21
CA PRO A 106 -36.86 -28.17 -21.19
C PRO A 106 -35.51 -28.93 -21.15
N SER A 107 -34.62 -28.75 -22.12
CA SER A 107 -33.32 -29.43 -22.14
C SER A 107 -32.27 -28.75 -21.26
N ASN A 108 -32.54 -27.53 -20.79
CA ASN A 108 -31.60 -26.73 -20.02
C ASN A 108 -31.58 -27.14 -18.54
N GLN A 109 -30.85 -28.21 -18.23
CA GLN A 109 -30.64 -28.69 -16.85
C GLN A 109 -30.02 -27.65 -15.91
N TYR A 110 -29.22 -26.72 -16.46
CA TYR A 110 -28.61 -25.67 -15.66
C TYR A 110 -29.64 -24.65 -15.17
N ALA A 111 -30.62 -24.28 -16.01
CA ALA A 111 -31.71 -23.40 -15.60
C ALA A 111 -32.60 -24.02 -14.51
N GLU A 112 -32.79 -25.34 -14.55
CA GLU A 112 -33.52 -26.09 -13.51
C GLU A 112 -32.79 -26.04 -12.16
N GLN A 113 -31.48 -26.33 -12.13
CA GLN A 113 -30.69 -26.23 -10.90
C GLN A 113 -30.69 -24.80 -10.33
N VAL A 114 -30.54 -23.78 -11.18
CA VAL A 114 -30.55 -22.37 -10.74
C VAL A 114 -31.92 -21.97 -10.18
N LEU A 115 -33.02 -22.50 -10.74
CA LEU A 115 -34.36 -22.27 -10.21
C LEU A 115 -34.51 -22.88 -8.81
N GLU A 116 -34.02 -24.11 -8.60
CA GLU A 116 -34.05 -24.78 -7.29
C GLU A 116 -33.26 -23.97 -6.24
N GLU A 117 -32.06 -23.49 -6.57
CA GLU A 117 -31.27 -22.62 -5.68
C GLU A 117 -32.02 -21.32 -5.33
N VAL A 118 -32.73 -20.71 -6.29
CA VAL A 118 -33.52 -19.49 -6.04
C VAL A 118 -34.71 -19.78 -5.13
N ILE A 119 -35.37 -20.93 -5.29
CA ILE A 119 -36.47 -21.35 -4.43
C ILE A 119 -35.96 -21.58 -3.00
N GLU A 120 -34.85 -22.29 -2.83
CA GLU A 120 -34.20 -22.51 -1.53
C GLU A 120 -33.82 -21.17 -0.88
N GLU A 121 -33.21 -20.25 -1.63
CA GLU A 121 -32.85 -18.91 -1.14
C GLU A 121 -34.08 -18.12 -0.68
N MET A 122 -35.21 -18.24 -1.39
CA MET A 122 -36.49 -17.63 -0.99
C MET A 122 -37.10 -18.25 0.27
N GLU A 123 -37.01 -19.57 0.43
CA GLU A 123 -37.48 -20.28 1.62
C GLU A 123 -36.70 -19.87 2.87
N ILE A 124 -35.36 -19.80 2.76
CA ILE A 124 -34.49 -19.35 3.84
C ILE A 124 -34.83 -17.90 4.24
N LEU A 125 -34.97 -16.99 3.27
CA LEU A 125 -35.33 -15.59 3.53
C LEU A 125 -36.72 -15.39 4.13
N SER A 126 -37.63 -16.35 3.95
CA SER A 126 -38.97 -16.30 4.53
C SER A 126 -39.00 -16.71 6.01
N GLY A 127 -37.89 -17.21 6.56
CA GLY A 127 -37.74 -17.56 7.97
C GLY A 127 -37.59 -16.33 8.90
N PRO A 128 -37.81 -16.49 10.22
CA PRO A 128 -37.76 -15.39 11.19
C PRO A 128 -36.43 -14.61 11.25
N ASP A 129 -35.31 -15.23 10.85
CA ASP A 129 -33.95 -14.68 10.82
C ASP A 129 -33.26 -14.93 9.45
N GLY A 130 -34.04 -15.01 8.37
CA GLY A 130 -33.59 -15.52 7.06
C GLY A 130 -32.35 -14.85 6.45
N GLU A 131 -32.17 -13.54 6.62
CA GLU A 131 -30.97 -12.83 6.11
C GLU A 131 -29.69 -13.28 6.85
N ARG A 132 -29.76 -13.42 8.17
CA ARG A 132 -28.60 -13.84 8.99
C ARG A 132 -28.27 -15.31 8.79
N ASP A 133 -29.30 -16.14 8.63
CA ASP A 133 -29.13 -17.56 8.37
C ASP A 133 -28.52 -17.81 6.98
N LEU A 134 -28.97 -17.07 5.95
CA LEU A 134 -28.40 -17.14 4.61
C LEU A 134 -26.94 -16.65 4.57
N GLU A 135 -26.61 -15.58 5.29
CA GLU A 135 -25.23 -15.11 5.42
C GLU A 135 -24.35 -16.13 6.15
N ARG A 136 -24.85 -16.74 7.22
CA ARG A 136 -24.14 -17.79 7.96
C ARG A 136 -23.89 -19.01 7.07
N MET A 137 -24.89 -19.48 6.34
CA MET A 137 -24.75 -20.60 5.39
C MET A 137 -23.78 -20.27 4.25
N LYS A 138 -23.82 -19.05 3.69
CA LYS A 138 -22.87 -18.59 2.66
C LYS A 138 -21.46 -18.49 3.21
N ALA A 139 -21.29 -18.04 4.46
CA ALA A 139 -20.00 -18.00 5.14
C ALA A 139 -19.47 -19.41 5.43
N GLU A 140 -20.29 -20.30 5.97
CA GLU A 140 -19.96 -21.71 6.22
C GLU A 140 -19.59 -22.43 4.93
N ALA A 141 -20.31 -22.23 3.82
CA ALA A 141 -19.99 -22.81 2.53
C ALA A 141 -18.65 -22.29 1.95
N ARG A 142 -18.33 -21.01 2.18
CA ARG A 142 -17.03 -20.42 1.80
C ARG A 142 -15.90 -20.97 2.67
N GLU A 143 -16.13 -21.14 3.97
CA GLU A 143 -15.17 -21.75 4.89
C GLU A 143 -14.96 -23.24 4.62
N ALA A 144 -16.02 -23.98 4.32
CA ALA A 144 -15.97 -25.41 4.03
C ALA A 144 -15.20 -25.73 2.74
N LYS A 145 -15.22 -24.83 1.74
CA LYS A 145 -14.36 -24.97 0.56
C LYS A 145 -12.86 -24.83 0.86
N VAL A 146 -12.50 -24.23 2.00
CA VAL A 146 -11.11 -23.96 2.39
C VAL A 146 -10.61 -24.97 3.43
N LYS A 147 -11.50 -25.57 4.22
CA LYS A 147 -11.13 -26.58 5.22
C LYS A 147 -10.94 -27.96 4.54
N PRO A 148 -9.88 -28.71 4.88
CA PRO A 148 -9.70 -30.07 4.38
C PRO A 148 -10.86 -30.97 4.83
N PRO A 149 -11.22 -32.00 4.04
CA PRO A 149 -12.28 -32.93 4.40
C PRO A 149 -11.98 -33.60 5.74
N VAL A 150 -12.95 -33.57 6.64
CA VAL A 150 -12.90 -34.26 7.93
C VAL A 150 -13.46 -35.67 7.74
N LEU A 151 -12.91 -36.66 8.45
CA LEU A 151 -13.41 -38.03 8.43
C LEU A 151 -14.80 -38.05 9.08
N ASP A 152 -15.82 -38.59 8.41
CA ASP A 152 -17.15 -38.75 8.96
C ASP A 152 -17.46 -40.26 9.02
N PRO A 153 -17.11 -40.94 10.13
CA PRO A 153 -17.33 -42.37 10.24
C PRO A 153 -18.82 -42.70 10.32
N THR A 154 -19.22 -43.84 9.73
CA THR A 154 -20.63 -44.25 9.65
C THR A 154 -21.23 -44.57 11.04
N SER A 155 -20.38 -44.87 12.02
CA SER A 155 -20.77 -45.11 13.42
C SER A 155 -19.83 -44.39 14.38
N ASN A 156 -20.39 -43.66 15.34
CA ASN A 156 -19.67 -42.96 16.42
C ASN A 156 -19.72 -43.74 17.75
N GLU A 157 -20.21 -44.98 17.76
CA GLU A 157 -20.30 -45.78 18.98
C GLU A 157 -18.90 -46.22 19.45
N PRO A 158 -18.60 -46.16 20.77
CA PRO A 158 -17.31 -46.59 21.29
C PRO A 158 -17.16 -48.11 21.18
N ILE A 159 -16.07 -48.57 20.58
CA ILE A 159 -15.80 -50.00 20.38
C ILE A 159 -14.53 -50.40 21.13
N THR A 160 -14.58 -51.57 21.77
CA THR A 160 -13.41 -52.20 22.39
C THR A 160 -12.77 -53.20 21.41
N LEU A 161 -11.50 -52.97 21.07
CA LEU A 161 -10.70 -53.84 20.20
C LEU A 161 -9.48 -54.36 20.97
N ASN A 162 -9.41 -55.67 21.17
CA ASN A 162 -8.30 -56.30 21.89
C ASN A 162 -7.44 -57.15 20.94
N PHE A 163 -6.16 -56.79 20.79
CA PHE A 163 -5.16 -57.56 20.05
C PHE A 163 -4.08 -58.09 21.01
N PRO A 164 -4.33 -59.22 21.71
CA PRO A 164 -3.43 -59.73 22.74
C PRO A 164 -2.15 -60.36 22.19
N ARG A 165 -2.01 -60.50 20.86
CA ARG A 165 -0.80 -60.99 20.20
C ARG A 165 -0.33 -59.94 19.17
N PRO A 166 0.99 -59.78 18.96
CA PRO A 166 1.52 -58.85 17.97
C PRO A 166 1.00 -59.15 16.55
N LYS A 167 0.17 -58.25 16.04
CA LYS A 167 -0.45 -58.33 14.72
C LYS A 167 0.17 -57.30 13.77
N PRO A 168 0.24 -57.60 12.45
CA PRO A 168 0.69 -56.62 11.47
C PRO A 168 -0.23 -55.39 11.51
N ILE A 169 0.37 -54.20 11.48
CA ILE A 169 -0.33 -52.92 11.62
C ILE A 169 -1.40 -52.73 10.53
N LYS A 170 -1.18 -53.25 9.31
CA LYS A 170 -2.17 -53.19 8.22
C LYS A 170 -3.46 -53.94 8.56
N GLU A 171 -3.37 -55.06 9.29
CA GLU A 171 -4.56 -55.79 9.76
C GLU A 171 -5.31 -54.99 10.83
N ILE A 172 -4.59 -54.31 11.73
CA ILE A 172 -5.18 -53.51 12.80
C ILE A 172 -5.98 -52.33 12.21
N TYR A 173 -5.41 -51.58 11.27
CA TYR A 173 -6.13 -50.49 10.62
C TYR A 173 -7.31 -50.95 9.78
N SER A 174 -7.18 -52.09 9.09
CA SER A 174 -8.28 -52.68 8.34
C SER A 174 -9.43 -53.10 9.26
N ALA A 175 -9.13 -53.57 10.47
CA ALA A 175 -10.14 -53.92 11.47
C ALA A 175 -10.85 -52.67 12.02
N ILE A 176 -10.11 -51.59 12.27
CA ILE A 176 -10.68 -50.29 12.70
C ILE A 176 -11.58 -49.71 11.60
N GLY A 177 -11.12 -49.65 10.35
CA GLY A 177 -11.92 -49.14 9.22
C GLY A 177 -13.21 -49.95 9.00
N LYS A 178 -13.17 -51.28 9.16
CA LYS A 178 -14.36 -52.14 9.10
C LYS A 178 -15.31 -51.93 10.27
N ALA A 179 -14.80 -51.66 11.47
CA ALA A 179 -15.62 -51.44 12.65
C ALA A 179 -16.40 -50.11 12.57
N TYR A 180 -15.77 -49.06 12.02
CA TYR A 180 -16.34 -47.71 11.96
C TYR A 180 -16.91 -47.32 10.58
N GLY A 181 -16.79 -48.20 9.58
CA GLY A 181 -17.39 -48.02 8.25
C GLY A 181 -16.66 -47.02 7.35
N PHE A 182 -15.31 -47.01 7.38
CA PHE A 182 -14.50 -46.22 6.44
C PHE A 182 -13.43 -47.08 5.77
N ASN A 183 -13.07 -46.71 4.55
CA ASN A 183 -12.06 -47.39 3.73
C ASN A 183 -10.65 -46.92 4.10
N VAL A 184 -9.73 -47.86 4.22
CA VAL A 184 -8.31 -47.60 4.53
C VAL A 184 -7.45 -47.96 3.34
N LEU A 185 -6.69 -46.99 2.85
CA LEU A 185 -5.66 -47.14 1.83
C LEU A 185 -4.28 -47.08 2.50
N PHE A 186 -3.33 -47.85 2.00
CA PHE A 186 -1.97 -47.89 2.52
C PHE A 186 -1.00 -47.35 1.49
N ASP A 187 -0.07 -46.51 1.92
CA ASP A 187 1.06 -46.11 1.07
C ASP A 187 1.91 -47.34 0.70
N PRO A 188 2.41 -47.47 -0.55
CA PRO A 188 3.24 -48.60 -0.98
C PRO A 188 4.53 -48.79 -0.17
N LYS A 189 5.06 -47.71 0.41
CA LYS A 189 6.30 -47.69 1.20
C LYS A 189 6.05 -47.95 2.69
N LEU A 190 4.80 -48.07 3.12
CA LEU A 190 4.44 -48.33 4.52
C LEU A 190 4.94 -49.70 4.98
N LYS A 191 5.87 -49.69 5.95
CA LYS A 191 6.32 -50.90 6.64
C LYS A 191 5.19 -51.51 7.46
N ASP A 192 5.16 -52.84 7.47
CA ASP A 192 4.14 -53.60 8.19
C ASP A 192 4.74 -54.22 9.45
N ASP A 193 4.97 -53.36 10.45
CA ASP A 193 5.50 -53.79 11.74
C ASP A 193 4.42 -54.48 12.58
N ARG A 194 4.84 -55.22 13.61
CA ARG A 194 3.93 -55.97 14.48
C ARG A 194 3.72 -55.24 15.79
N LEU A 195 2.48 -54.88 16.08
CA LEU A 195 2.11 -54.14 17.29
C LEU A 195 1.07 -54.91 18.09
N ALA A 196 1.20 -54.91 19.42
CA ALA A 196 0.20 -55.43 20.33
C ALA A 196 -0.46 -54.24 21.03
N ILE A 197 -1.75 -54.06 20.81
CA ILE A 197 -2.52 -52.93 21.30
C ILE A 197 -3.84 -53.43 21.88
N GLU A 198 -4.25 -52.81 22.99
CA GLU A 198 -5.55 -53.01 23.60
C GLU A 198 -6.27 -51.66 23.65
N LEU A 199 -7.36 -51.54 22.90
CA LEU A 199 -8.20 -50.35 22.80
C LEU A 199 -9.51 -50.65 23.53
N ARG A 200 -9.87 -49.84 24.51
CA ARG A 200 -11.11 -50.00 25.28
C ARG A 200 -11.95 -48.73 25.24
N ASP A 201 -13.20 -48.86 24.83
CA ASP A 201 -14.21 -47.80 24.82
C ASP A 201 -13.72 -46.49 24.16
N LEU A 202 -13.11 -46.62 22.99
CA LEU A 202 -12.59 -45.48 22.22
C LEU A 202 -13.46 -45.18 21.02
N THR A 203 -13.49 -43.92 20.62
CA THR A 203 -14.05 -43.48 19.33
C THR A 203 -13.10 -43.82 18.17
N ALA A 204 -13.60 -43.76 16.94
CA ALA A 204 -12.81 -44.02 15.72
C ALA A 204 -11.52 -43.18 15.68
N GLU A 205 -11.64 -41.88 15.96
CA GLU A 205 -10.55 -40.92 15.94
C GLU A 205 -9.49 -41.23 17.01
N GLN A 206 -9.92 -41.47 18.25
CA GLN A 206 -9.04 -41.77 19.37
C GLN A 206 -8.31 -43.12 19.19
N ALA A 207 -9.02 -44.13 18.68
CA ALA A 207 -8.45 -45.43 18.37
C ALA A 207 -7.39 -45.32 17.27
N LEU A 208 -7.68 -44.55 16.21
CA LEU A 208 -6.76 -44.31 15.12
C LEU A 208 -5.53 -43.53 15.62
N GLU A 209 -5.71 -42.45 16.37
CA GLU A 209 -4.63 -41.61 16.90
C GLU A 209 -3.69 -42.39 17.82
N MET A 210 -4.20 -43.26 18.71
CA MET A 210 -3.37 -44.10 19.57
C MET A 210 -2.53 -45.11 18.78
N VAL A 211 -3.13 -45.79 17.79
CA VAL A 211 -2.39 -46.75 16.97
C VAL A 211 -1.34 -46.04 16.11
N MET A 212 -1.68 -44.86 15.59
CA MET A 212 -0.79 -44.00 14.79
C MET A 212 0.40 -43.49 15.60
N GLN A 213 0.19 -43.02 16.83
CA GLN A 213 1.27 -42.62 17.74
C GLN A 213 2.18 -43.81 18.12
N GLY A 214 1.59 -44.99 18.35
CA GLY A 214 2.36 -46.20 18.68
C GLY A 214 3.20 -46.73 17.51
N ALA A 215 2.74 -46.55 16.27
CA ALA A 215 3.39 -47.02 15.05
C ALA A 215 4.24 -45.97 14.32
N GLY A 216 4.14 -44.68 14.70
CA GLY A 216 4.80 -43.59 13.96
C GLY A 216 4.22 -43.40 12.56
N HIS A 217 2.89 -43.44 12.44
CA HIS A 217 2.17 -43.26 11.18
C HIS A 217 1.29 -42.01 11.26
N PHE A 218 0.91 -41.48 10.11
CA PHE A 218 -0.12 -40.45 10.02
C PHE A 218 -1.15 -40.87 8.98
N TYR A 219 -2.37 -40.35 9.14
CA TYR A 219 -3.43 -40.53 8.16
C TYR A 219 -3.79 -39.21 7.50
N LYS A 220 -4.26 -39.31 6.25
CA LYS A 220 -4.86 -38.22 5.51
C LYS A 220 -6.24 -38.67 5.04
N VAL A 221 -7.24 -37.83 5.30
CA VAL A 221 -8.60 -38.03 4.77
C VAL A 221 -8.61 -37.66 3.30
N LEU A 222 -8.98 -38.63 2.44
CA LEU A 222 -9.14 -38.44 1.00
C LEU A 222 -10.60 -38.09 0.65
N ASP A 223 -11.54 -38.74 1.32
CA ASP A 223 -12.98 -38.51 1.18
C ASP A 223 -13.66 -38.76 2.54
N ARG A 224 -14.93 -38.36 2.70
CA ARG A 224 -15.69 -38.54 3.95
C ARG A 224 -15.60 -39.96 4.54
N HIS A 225 -15.49 -40.97 3.67
CA HIS A 225 -15.42 -42.39 4.04
C HIS A 225 -14.09 -43.06 3.65
N SER A 226 -13.02 -42.31 3.34
CA SER A 226 -11.74 -42.92 2.98
C SER A 226 -10.52 -42.18 3.51
N ILE A 227 -9.57 -42.95 4.04
CA ILE A 227 -8.30 -42.44 4.54
C ILE A 227 -7.13 -43.14 3.85
N ILE A 228 -6.01 -42.44 3.71
CA ILE A 228 -4.71 -43.03 3.37
C ILE A 228 -3.78 -42.95 4.57
N ILE A 229 -3.07 -44.04 4.84
CA ILE A 229 -2.11 -44.16 5.95
C ILE A 229 -0.70 -44.24 5.38
N ALA A 230 0.19 -43.40 5.91
CA ALA A 230 1.59 -43.33 5.52
C ALA A 230 2.51 -43.21 6.75
N GLU A 231 3.80 -43.52 6.58
CA GLU A 231 4.80 -43.31 7.63
C GLU A 231 4.96 -41.82 7.92
N ASP A 232 5.11 -41.46 9.19
CA ASP A 232 5.34 -40.09 9.64
C ASP A 232 6.76 -39.64 9.31
N THR A 233 6.97 -39.31 8.03
CA THR A 233 8.21 -38.72 7.53
C THR A 233 7.94 -37.32 6.99
N PRO A 234 8.90 -36.38 7.10
CA PRO A 234 8.78 -35.05 6.51
C PRO A 234 8.52 -35.06 4.99
N GLN A 235 8.88 -36.16 4.32
CA GLN A 235 8.66 -36.33 2.89
C GLN A 235 7.22 -36.74 2.58
N ASN A 236 6.67 -37.74 3.27
CA ASN A 236 5.27 -38.14 3.09
C ASN A 236 4.30 -37.04 3.53
N ARG A 237 4.62 -36.29 4.60
CA ARG A 237 3.84 -35.11 5.00
C ARG A 237 3.75 -34.08 3.88
N ARG A 238 4.85 -33.79 3.18
CA ARG A 238 4.83 -32.86 2.03
C ARG A 238 4.06 -33.39 0.81
N GLU A 239 3.95 -34.71 0.68
CA GLU A 239 3.31 -35.37 -0.47
C GLU A 239 1.79 -35.49 -0.28
N TYR A 240 1.35 -35.73 0.96
CA TYR A 240 -0.05 -35.97 1.30
C TYR A 240 -0.76 -34.82 2.04
N GLU A 241 -0.05 -33.81 2.55
CA GLU A 241 -0.69 -32.61 3.11
C GLU A 241 -1.24 -31.72 1.99
N ASP A 242 -2.52 -31.35 2.12
CA ASP A 242 -3.13 -30.42 1.18
C ASP A 242 -2.56 -29.02 1.40
N LEU A 243 -2.01 -28.46 0.33
CA LEU A 243 -1.57 -27.09 0.31
C LEU A 243 -2.71 -26.23 -0.24
N VAL A 244 -3.21 -25.32 0.60
CA VAL A 244 -4.17 -24.32 0.17
C VAL A 244 -3.42 -23.05 -0.24
N ILE A 245 -3.97 -22.35 -1.24
CA ILE A 245 -3.45 -21.04 -1.68
C ILE A 245 -4.49 -20.00 -1.27
N LYS A 246 -4.08 -19.04 -0.44
CA LYS A 246 -4.91 -17.89 -0.06
C LYS A 246 -4.14 -16.60 -0.28
N THR A 247 -4.78 -15.67 -0.98
CA THR A 247 -4.29 -14.31 -1.15
C THR A 247 -4.94 -13.41 -0.12
N PHE A 248 -4.12 -12.69 0.65
CA PHE A 248 -4.52 -11.69 1.62
C PHE A 248 -4.24 -10.31 1.07
N PHE A 249 -5.23 -9.43 1.09
CA PHE A 249 -5.08 -8.02 0.74
C PHE A 249 -4.88 -7.22 2.02
N LEU A 250 -3.84 -6.39 2.05
CA LEU A 250 -3.46 -5.54 3.17
C LEU A 250 -3.97 -4.12 2.92
N SER A 251 -4.46 -3.47 3.97
CA SER A 251 -5.03 -2.12 3.88
C SER A 251 -4.06 -1.03 4.33
N ASN A 252 -3.31 -1.28 5.40
CA ASN A 252 -2.47 -0.29 6.07
C ASN A 252 -1.00 -0.74 6.19
N ALA A 253 -0.77 -2.03 6.45
CA ALA A 253 0.58 -2.56 6.67
C ALA A 253 1.36 -2.78 5.38
N ASP A 254 2.70 -2.63 5.44
CA ASP A 254 3.59 -2.93 4.32
C ASP A 254 3.70 -4.45 4.10
N VAL A 255 3.55 -4.85 2.83
CA VAL A 255 3.67 -6.23 2.38
C VAL A 255 5.04 -6.82 2.76
N LYS A 256 6.11 -6.02 2.75
CA LYS A 256 7.47 -6.50 3.09
C LYS A 256 7.64 -6.80 4.56
N GLU A 257 7.05 -6.00 5.43
CA GLU A 257 7.08 -6.23 6.88
C GLU A 257 6.27 -7.48 7.25
N ILE A 258 5.08 -7.63 6.65
CA ILE A 258 4.24 -8.81 6.84
C ILE A 258 4.92 -10.08 6.30
N ASP A 259 5.60 -10.02 5.14
CA ASP A 259 6.37 -11.16 4.62
C ASP A 259 7.47 -11.60 5.60
N LYS A 260 8.24 -10.65 6.16
CA LYS A 260 9.24 -10.95 7.19
C LYS A 260 8.62 -11.58 8.44
N LEU A 261 7.50 -11.02 8.91
CA LEU A 261 6.78 -11.51 10.09
C LEU A 261 6.27 -12.94 9.88
N LEU A 262 5.65 -13.23 8.73
CA LEU A 262 5.15 -14.57 8.42
C LEU A 262 6.28 -15.58 8.21
N ARG A 263 7.40 -15.19 7.59
CA ARG A 263 8.59 -16.06 7.48
C ARG A 263 9.18 -16.39 8.84
N SER A 264 9.19 -15.44 9.78
CA SER A 264 9.78 -15.62 11.10
C SER A 264 8.88 -16.41 12.07
N LEU A 265 7.56 -16.22 12.05
CA LEU A 265 6.66 -16.78 13.05
C LEU A 265 6.08 -18.14 12.68
N ILE A 266 5.74 -18.35 11.41
CA ILE A 266 5.09 -19.58 10.93
C ILE A 266 5.97 -20.39 9.96
N GLU A 267 7.25 -19.99 9.82
CA GLU A 267 8.22 -20.57 8.89
C GLU A 267 7.67 -20.71 7.47
N ALA A 268 6.86 -19.75 7.02
CA ALA A 268 6.23 -19.80 5.71
C ALA A 268 7.29 -19.71 4.60
N ARG A 269 7.49 -20.81 3.87
CA ARG A 269 8.52 -20.89 2.81
C ARG A 269 8.03 -20.38 1.46
N ARG A 270 6.73 -20.52 1.19
CA ARG A 270 6.10 -20.26 -0.12
C ARG A 270 5.16 -19.06 -0.04
N LEU A 271 5.77 -17.89 0.14
CA LEU A 271 5.11 -16.59 0.09
C LEU A 271 5.44 -15.89 -1.22
N SER A 272 4.43 -15.29 -1.83
CA SER A 272 4.55 -14.43 -2.99
C SER A 272 3.90 -13.09 -2.68
N THR A 273 4.66 -12.01 -2.79
CA THR A 273 4.20 -10.65 -2.54
C THR A 273 3.86 -9.95 -3.84
N ASN A 274 2.83 -9.12 -3.83
CA ASN A 274 2.46 -8.21 -4.91
C ASN A 274 2.32 -6.80 -4.33
N GLU A 275 3.32 -5.97 -4.56
CA GLU A 275 3.39 -4.59 -4.06
C GLU A 275 2.36 -3.66 -4.74
N GLN A 276 1.96 -3.94 -5.98
CA GLN A 276 0.99 -3.09 -6.69
C GLN A 276 -0.42 -3.21 -6.13
N LEU A 277 -0.78 -4.39 -5.64
CA LEU A 277 -2.09 -4.69 -5.07
C LEU A 277 -2.08 -4.73 -3.53
N ASN A 278 -0.96 -4.37 -2.89
CA ASN A 278 -0.74 -4.57 -1.46
C ASN A 278 -1.22 -5.94 -0.98
N ALA A 279 -0.80 -7.00 -1.66
CA ALA A 279 -1.31 -8.34 -1.42
C ALA A 279 -0.19 -9.36 -1.18
N ILE A 280 -0.45 -10.32 -0.29
CA ILE A 280 0.43 -11.44 0.00
C ILE A 280 -0.30 -12.75 -0.26
N THR A 281 0.26 -13.57 -1.15
CA THR A 281 -0.25 -14.90 -1.45
C THR A 281 0.57 -15.94 -0.71
N LEU A 282 -0.11 -16.69 0.16
CA LEU A 282 0.47 -17.77 0.96
C LEU A 282 0.01 -19.12 0.41
N ARG A 283 0.96 -20.01 0.15
CA ARG A 283 0.71 -21.41 -0.18
C ARG A 283 1.26 -22.31 0.93
N ASP A 284 0.38 -22.79 1.81
CA ASP A 284 0.76 -23.67 2.91
C ASP A 284 -0.41 -24.56 3.35
N THR A 285 -0.24 -25.35 4.41
CA THR A 285 -1.34 -26.12 5.01
C THR A 285 -2.44 -25.20 5.55
N ALA A 286 -3.68 -25.69 5.56
CA ALA A 286 -4.85 -24.91 5.98
C ALA A 286 -4.69 -24.30 7.39
N ASP A 287 -4.11 -25.05 8.33
CA ASP A 287 -3.87 -24.60 9.70
C ASP A 287 -2.90 -23.40 9.76
N LYS A 288 -1.82 -23.45 8.98
CA LYS A 288 -0.86 -22.35 8.89
C LYS A 288 -1.45 -21.12 8.22
N VAL A 289 -2.29 -21.30 7.20
CA VAL A 289 -3.00 -20.20 6.54
C VAL A 289 -3.99 -19.53 7.50
N ALA A 290 -4.67 -20.29 8.36
CA ALA A 290 -5.56 -19.73 9.38
C ALA A 290 -4.80 -18.93 10.45
N ILE A 291 -3.63 -19.40 10.87
CA ILE A 291 -2.74 -18.66 11.79
C ILE A 291 -2.23 -17.38 11.11
N ALA A 292 -1.78 -17.47 9.86
CA ALA A 292 -1.33 -16.33 9.07
C ALA A 292 -2.41 -15.25 8.97
N GLU A 293 -3.66 -15.66 8.73
CA GLU A 293 -4.80 -14.73 8.67
C GLU A 293 -5.01 -13.99 9.99
N LYS A 294 -4.91 -14.69 11.13
CA LYS A 294 -5.03 -14.06 12.45
C LYS A 294 -3.88 -13.08 12.71
N LEU A 295 -2.65 -13.44 12.34
CA LEU A 295 -1.47 -12.57 12.49
C LEU A 295 -1.60 -11.32 11.62
N ILE A 296 -1.99 -11.47 10.36
CA ILE A 296 -2.21 -10.36 9.44
C ILE A 296 -3.27 -9.41 10.00
N ARG A 297 -4.42 -9.91 10.48
CA ARG A 297 -5.47 -9.04 11.06
C ARG A 297 -5.01 -8.25 12.29
N ILE A 298 -4.13 -8.83 13.11
CA ILE A 298 -3.63 -8.13 14.30
C ILE A 298 -2.65 -7.02 13.91
N ASN A 299 -1.87 -7.23 12.85
CA ASN A 299 -0.81 -6.32 12.41
C ASN A 299 -1.24 -5.30 11.34
N ASP A 300 -2.29 -5.58 10.55
CA ASP A 300 -2.83 -4.68 9.52
C ASP A 300 -3.69 -3.56 10.13
N LYS A 301 -3.11 -2.82 11.06
CA LYS A 301 -3.71 -1.65 11.70
C LYS A 301 -3.12 -0.38 11.11
N ALA A 302 -3.91 0.69 11.13
CA ALA A 302 -3.41 2.02 10.79
C ALA A 302 -2.33 2.43 11.81
N LYS A 303 -1.20 2.95 11.30
CA LYS A 303 -0.17 3.59 12.13
C LYS A 303 -0.75 4.87 12.75
N ALA A 304 -0.32 5.22 13.96
CA ALA A 304 -0.67 6.53 14.49
C ALA A 304 0.05 7.63 13.68
N GLU A 305 -0.58 8.79 13.52
CA GLU A 305 0.04 9.97 12.92
C GLU A 305 0.03 11.11 13.95
N VAL A 306 1.15 11.83 14.04
CA VAL A 306 1.29 13.01 14.90
C VAL A 306 1.51 14.24 14.03
N LEU A 307 0.81 15.32 14.35
CA LEU A 307 1.02 16.64 13.75
C LEU A 307 1.82 17.50 14.71
N ILE A 308 2.97 17.97 14.24
CA ILE A 308 3.93 18.75 15.00
C ILE A 308 3.96 20.16 14.43
N ASP A 309 3.52 21.11 15.24
CA ASP A 309 3.61 22.54 14.95
C ASP A 309 4.92 23.08 15.52
N VAL A 310 5.80 23.56 14.65
CA VAL A 310 7.10 24.12 15.07
C VAL A 310 7.04 25.63 14.94
N GLU A 311 7.33 26.34 16.03
CA GLU A 311 7.41 27.79 16.02
C GLU A 311 8.88 28.23 16.17
N ILE A 312 9.42 28.85 15.13
CA ILE A 312 10.81 29.34 15.10
C ILE A 312 10.78 30.86 15.22
N LEU A 313 11.38 31.37 16.29
CA LEU A 313 11.56 32.79 16.54
C LEU A 313 13.06 33.13 16.46
N ILE A 314 13.46 33.92 15.48
CA ILE A 314 14.83 34.47 15.37
C ILE A 314 14.77 35.95 15.72
N MET A 315 15.55 36.37 16.70
CA MET A 315 15.70 37.77 17.10
C MET A 315 17.16 38.20 16.88
N ALA A 316 17.37 39.17 16.01
CA ALA A 316 18.66 39.81 15.79
C ALA A 316 18.60 41.26 16.29
N THR A 317 19.53 41.63 17.18
CA THR A 317 19.68 43.00 17.65
C THR A 317 21.08 43.49 17.32
N SER A 318 21.18 44.67 16.71
CA SER A 318 22.44 45.37 16.49
C SER A 318 22.39 46.72 17.21
N LYS A 319 23.47 47.05 17.92
CA LYS A 319 23.61 48.33 18.62
C LYS A 319 25.01 48.85 18.36
N ASN A 320 25.12 49.85 17.50
CA ASN A 320 26.37 50.51 17.20
C ASN A 320 26.35 51.88 17.87
N THR A 321 27.30 52.13 18.77
CA THR A 321 27.46 53.42 19.41
C THR A 321 28.90 53.86 19.20
N ASN A 322 29.09 54.92 18.42
CA ASN A 322 30.38 55.58 18.21
C ASN A 322 30.23 57.02 18.69
N ILE A 323 30.41 57.19 19.99
CA ILE A 323 30.34 58.47 20.67
C ILE A 323 31.73 58.72 21.26
N GLY A 324 32.43 59.72 20.73
CA GLY A 324 33.79 60.00 21.16
C GLY A 324 34.32 61.31 20.60
N THR A 325 35.37 61.81 21.23
CA THR A 325 36.11 63.00 20.79
C THR A 325 37.49 62.56 20.36
N ALA A 326 37.88 62.85 19.12
CA ALA A 326 39.21 62.59 18.62
C ALA A 326 39.88 63.91 18.24
N LEU A 327 41.18 64.05 18.54
CA LEU A 327 41.96 65.16 17.99
C LEU A 327 42.41 64.80 16.57
N SER A 328 42.39 65.78 15.67
CA SER A 328 42.85 65.58 14.27
C SER A 328 44.32 65.15 14.19
N THR A 329 45.14 65.53 15.17
CA THR A 329 46.53 65.11 15.30
C THR A 329 46.95 65.21 16.77
N TYR A 330 47.65 64.21 17.31
CA TYR A 330 48.13 64.18 18.70
C TYR A 330 49.57 64.70 18.84
N SER A 331 50.01 65.60 17.96
CA SER A 331 51.32 66.20 18.03
C SER A 331 51.23 67.70 17.73
N PHE A 332 52.00 68.48 18.50
CA PHE A 332 52.22 69.89 18.23
C PHE A 332 53.54 70.01 17.50
N ASN A 333 53.49 70.22 16.18
CA ASN A 333 54.68 70.53 15.41
C ASN A 333 54.87 72.05 15.41
N LEU A 334 56.01 72.48 15.96
CA LEU A 334 56.52 73.82 15.77
C LEU A 334 57.24 73.85 14.43
N GLY A 335 56.60 74.43 13.43
CA GLY A 335 57.14 74.58 12.09
C GLY A 335 57.76 75.97 11.91
N LEU A 336 58.83 76.02 11.12
CA LEU A 336 59.31 77.25 10.53
C LEU A 336 58.75 77.32 9.10
N ASP A 337 57.97 78.36 8.79
CA ASP A 337 57.49 78.58 7.44
C ASP A 337 58.62 79.14 6.59
N THR A 338 59.36 78.24 5.94
CA THR A 338 60.49 78.64 5.08
C THR A 338 60.02 79.46 3.88
N ALA A 339 58.75 79.35 3.48
CA ALA A 339 58.20 80.07 2.33
C ALA A 339 57.80 81.52 2.68
N SER A 340 57.56 81.84 3.95
CA SER A 340 57.33 83.23 4.39
C SER A 340 58.63 84.03 4.51
N ILE A 341 59.74 83.36 4.84
CA ILE A 341 61.08 83.96 5.00
C ILE A 341 61.73 84.25 3.64
N ASN A 342 61.74 83.25 2.76
CA ASN A 342 62.28 83.40 1.41
C ASN A 342 61.38 82.67 0.39
N PRO A 343 60.47 83.40 -0.29
CA PRO A 343 59.54 82.81 -1.24
C PRO A 343 60.21 82.31 -2.53
N ASP A 344 61.45 82.73 -2.80
CA ASP A 344 62.22 82.31 -3.97
C ASP A 344 63.10 81.07 -3.69
N ALA A 345 63.19 80.62 -2.43
CA ALA A 345 63.93 79.42 -2.03
C ALA A 345 63.11 78.14 -2.26
N PRO A 346 63.75 76.98 -2.55
CA PRO A 346 63.06 75.70 -2.63
C PRO A 346 62.33 75.36 -1.32
N ALA A 347 61.10 74.85 -1.43
CA ALA A 347 60.23 74.56 -0.29
C ALA A 347 60.92 73.66 0.77
N GLY A 348 60.94 74.11 2.01
CA GLY A 348 61.57 73.41 3.14
C GLY A 348 63.08 73.61 3.27
N THR A 349 63.67 74.54 2.51
CA THR A 349 65.10 74.88 2.60
C THR A 349 65.30 76.35 2.92
N LEU A 350 66.39 76.68 3.63
CA LEU A 350 66.80 78.05 3.94
C LEU A 350 68.30 78.19 3.71
N GLY A 351 68.71 79.30 3.09
CA GLY A 351 70.11 79.67 2.95
C GLY A 351 70.70 80.19 4.27
N LEU A 352 72.04 80.25 4.36
CA LEU A 352 72.70 80.72 5.59
C LEU A 352 72.43 82.19 5.90
N ASP A 353 72.17 83.00 4.88
CA ASP A 353 71.87 84.43 5.01
C ASP A 353 70.41 84.67 5.45
N ASP A 354 69.49 83.78 5.07
CA ASP A 354 68.05 83.86 5.42
C ASP A 354 67.81 83.66 6.93
N PHE A 355 68.79 83.15 7.69
CA PHE A 355 68.69 83.03 9.16
C PHE A 355 68.62 84.39 9.87
N ALA A 356 69.15 85.45 9.24
CA ALA A 356 69.06 86.80 9.79
C ALA A 356 67.63 87.37 9.69
N ASP A 357 66.86 86.90 8.72
CA ASP A 357 65.51 87.37 8.41
C ASP A 357 64.41 86.53 9.08
N ILE A 358 64.79 85.52 9.89
CA ILE A 358 63.84 84.77 10.70
C ILE A 358 63.23 85.69 11.75
N THR A 359 61.95 85.99 11.60
CA THR A 359 61.18 86.78 12.56
C THR A 359 60.24 85.90 13.39
N ARG A 360 59.61 86.48 14.41
CA ARG A 360 58.60 85.78 15.21
C ARG A 360 57.34 85.40 14.42
N GLY A 361 57.11 86.02 13.27
CA GLY A 361 55.94 85.76 12.42
C GLY A 361 56.05 84.49 11.58
N ASP A 362 57.26 83.97 11.41
CA ASP A 362 57.55 82.83 10.54
C ASP A 362 57.44 81.49 11.26
N TRP A 363 57.30 81.53 12.60
CA TRP A 363 57.07 80.34 13.42
C TRP A 363 55.58 80.09 13.54
N PHE A 364 55.12 78.91 13.15
CA PHE A 364 53.74 78.50 13.31
C PHE A 364 53.62 77.22 14.13
N ILE A 365 52.52 77.12 14.85
CA ILE A 365 52.14 75.92 15.58
C ILE A 365 50.84 75.39 14.97
N ASN A 366 50.88 74.15 14.49
CA ASN A 366 49.65 73.49 14.08
C ASN A 366 48.82 73.15 15.31
N VAL A 367 47.70 73.85 15.49
CA VAL A 367 46.75 73.57 16.57
C VAL A 367 45.80 72.47 16.10
N PRO A 368 45.73 71.32 16.80
CA PRO A 368 44.83 70.25 16.40
C PRO A 368 43.38 70.68 16.59
N SER A 369 42.51 70.31 15.65
CA SER A 369 41.07 70.47 15.78
C SER A 369 40.47 69.29 16.54
N ILE A 370 39.41 69.56 17.30
CA ILE A 370 38.62 68.53 17.99
C ILE A 370 37.51 68.06 17.04
N LEU A 371 37.50 66.77 16.72
CA LEU A 371 36.42 66.10 16.00
C LEU A 371 35.54 65.36 17.00
N ILE A 372 34.25 65.69 17.04
CA ILE A 372 33.27 65.01 17.88
C ILE A 372 32.44 64.09 17.00
N ASN A 373 32.55 62.77 17.21
CA ASN A 373 31.73 61.77 16.55
C ASN A 373 30.53 61.46 17.45
N LEU A 374 29.32 61.66 16.92
CA LEU A 374 28.05 61.37 17.59
C LEU A 374 27.21 60.45 16.69
N ALA A 375 27.60 59.19 16.57
CA ALA A 375 26.85 58.21 15.80
C ALA A 375 26.30 57.12 16.72
N LYS A 376 24.97 56.97 16.74
CA LYS A 376 24.29 55.86 17.40
C LYS A 376 23.29 55.24 16.44
N SER A 377 23.42 53.94 16.20
CA SER A 377 22.54 53.15 15.36
C SER A 377 22.04 51.93 16.12
N SER A 378 20.76 51.61 15.96
CA SER A 378 20.13 50.43 16.56
C SER A 378 19.27 49.75 15.49
N GLY A 379 19.46 48.45 15.32
CA GLY A 379 18.65 47.61 14.45
C GLY A 379 18.03 46.47 15.25
N GLU A 380 16.77 46.17 14.96
CA GLU A 380 16.07 45.00 15.48
C GLU A 380 15.40 44.30 14.31
N ALA A 381 15.61 42.99 14.19
CA ALA A 381 14.97 42.16 13.20
C ALA A 381 14.42 40.90 13.87
N GLN A 382 13.13 40.64 13.63
CA GLN A 382 12.42 39.47 14.12
C GLN A 382 11.95 38.66 12.92
N VAL A 383 12.26 37.36 12.90
CA VAL A 383 11.74 36.42 11.91
C VAL A 383 10.96 35.35 12.64
N LEU A 384 9.70 35.15 12.22
CA LEU A 384 8.81 34.11 12.71
C LEU A 384 8.53 33.12 11.57
N ALA A 385 8.78 31.85 11.79
CA ALA A 385 8.39 30.78 10.89
C ALA A 385 7.60 29.71 11.65
N GLN A 386 6.49 29.26 11.05
CA GLN A 386 5.60 28.25 11.64
C GLN A 386 5.38 27.08 10.65
N PRO A 387 6.40 26.25 10.39
CA PRO A 387 6.20 25.05 9.60
C PRO A 387 5.41 24.00 10.39
N GLN A 388 4.50 23.33 9.71
CA GLN A 388 3.76 22.19 10.23
C GLN A 388 4.31 20.91 9.62
N LEU A 389 4.52 19.89 10.43
CA LEU A 389 4.99 18.58 9.97
C LEU A 389 4.04 17.50 10.44
N ARG A 390 3.64 16.61 9.52
CA ARG A 390 2.89 15.40 9.86
C ARG A 390 3.83 14.20 9.74
N VAL A 391 3.85 13.37 10.77
CA VAL A 391 4.76 12.22 10.86
C VAL A 391 3.96 10.99 11.27
N SER A 392 4.23 9.86 10.62
CA SER A 392 3.69 8.56 11.01
C SER A 392 4.58 7.91 12.08
N GLU A 393 3.96 7.15 12.98
CA GLU A 393 4.65 6.42 14.04
C GLU A 393 5.79 5.54 13.51
N GLY A 394 6.95 5.61 14.18
CA GLY A 394 8.16 4.85 13.83
C GLY A 394 8.89 5.34 12.57
N GLU A 395 8.42 6.38 11.89
CA GLU A 395 9.07 6.95 10.70
C GLU A 395 9.82 8.25 11.05
N LYS A 396 11.08 8.37 10.61
CA LYS A 396 11.88 9.57 10.79
C LYS A 396 11.46 10.62 9.78
N ALA A 397 11.00 11.77 10.25
CA ALA A 397 10.75 12.93 9.41
C ALA A 397 11.84 13.99 9.65
N SER A 398 12.35 14.57 8.56
CA SER A 398 13.29 15.68 8.62
C SER A 398 12.72 16.92 7.95
N LEU A 399 12.81 18.05 8.65
CA LEU A 399 12.49 19.36 8.10
C LEU A 399 13.80 20.15 7.92
N MET A 400 14.07 20.58 6.70
CA MET A 400 15.23 21.40 6.35
C MET A 400 14.76 22.78 5.88
N ILE A 401 15.18 23.82 6.58
CA ILE A 401 14.94 25.23 6.21
C ILE A 401 16.30 25.92 6.16
N GLY A 402 16.74 26.34 4.97
CA GLY A 402 18.04 26.98 4.76
C GLY A 402 18.36 27.20 3.28
N ASP A 403 19.51 27.82 3.02
CA ASP A 403 20.01 28.10 1.67
C ASP A 403 21.22 27.18 1.36
N GLN A 404 21.31 26.65 0.14
CA GLN A 404 22.48 25.89 -0.31
C GLN A 404 23.51 26.80 -0.95
N VAL A 405 24.73 26.84 -0.40
CA VAL A 405 25.83 27.64 -0.95
C VAL A 405 26.82 26.72 -1.67
N PRO A 406 27.13 26.96 -2.96
CA PRO A 406 28.14 26.21 -3.67
C PRO A 406 29.54 26.60 -3.18
N ILE A 407 30.29 25.62 -2.66
CA ILE A 407 31.70 25.81 -2.30
C ILE A 407 32.55 25.21 -3.42
N PRO A 408 33.42 26.01 -4.08
CA PRO A 408 34.36 25.49 -5.05
C PRO A 408 35.41 24.62 -4.33
N VAL A 409 35.46 23.34 -4.64
CA VAL A 409 36.48 22.39 -4.19
C VAL A 409 37.39 22.09 -5.37
N THR A 410 38.64 22.50 -5.26
CA THR A 410 39.68 22.14 -6.21
C THR A 410 40.28 20.79 -5.80
N SER A 411 40.19 19.80 -6.69
CA SER A 411 40.92 18.55 -6.52
C SER A 411 42.01 18.46 -7.58
N PHE A 412 43.20 18.05 -7.16
CA PHE A 412 44.33 17.81 -8.03
C PHE A 412 44.34 16.32 -8.35
N ASN A 413 43.85 15.95 -9.53
CA ASN A 413 44.02 14.57 -10.01
C ASN A 413 45.34 14.50 -10.80
N SER A 414 46.31 13.76 -10.28
CA SER A 414 47.52 13.43 -11.03
C SER A 414 47.20 12.35 -12.06
N GLY A 415 46.53 12.74 -13.15
CA GLY A 415 46.32 11.90 -14.31
C GLY A 415 47.63 11.75 -15.11
N TYR A 416 48.20 10.54 -15.03
CA TYR A 416 49.18 9.88 -15.92
C TYR A 416 49.05 10.34 -17.41
N GLN A 417 50.05 10.48 -18.30
CA GLN A 417 51.45 10.05 -18.41
C GLN A 417 52.07 10.92 -19.55
N GLY A 418 53.21 11.60 -19.35
CA GLY A 418 53.95 12.17 -20.50
C GLY A 418 54.80 13.43 -20.29
N ALA A 419 54.58 14.23 -19.25
CA ALA A 419 55.45 15.38 -18.94
C ALA A 419 55.46 15.69 -17.43
N PRO A 420 56.63 15.95 -16.81
CA PRO A 420 56.70 16.28 -15.39
C PRO A 420 56.10 17.69 -15.15
N GLY A 421 55.11 17.79 -14.26
CA GLY A 421 54.76 19.07 -13.63
C GLY A 421 53.48 19.77 -14.09
N THR A 422 52.66 19.22 -14.99
CA THR A 422 51.37 19.84 -15.31
C THR A 422 50.25 19.22 -14.47
N VAL A 423 49.99 19.82 -13.31
CA VAL A 423 48.82 19.52 -12.49
C VAL A 423 47.67 20.35 -13.02
N THR A 424 46.64 19.72 -13.60
CA THR A 424 45.40 20.41 -13.98
C THR A 424 44.45 20.44 -12.77
N PRO A 425 44.19 21.60 -12.16
CA PRO A 425 43.19 21.69 -11.11
C PRO A 425 41.80 21.46 -11.71
N ILE A 426 41.08 20.45 -11.21
CA ILE A 426 39.66 20.27 -11.51
C ILE A 426 38.90 21.01 -10.41
N THR A 427 38.29 22.15 -10.75
CA THR A 427 37.32 22.84 -9.90
C THR A 427 35.98 22.11 -10.00
N SER A 428 35.48 21.62 -8.87
CA SER A 428 34.12 21.08 -8.75
C SER A 428 33.36 21.90 -7.72
N PHE A 429 32.08 22.14 -7.92
CA PHE A 429 31.25 22.81 -6.91
C PHE A 429 30.58 21.75 -6.04
N GLN A 430 30.84 21.77 -4.74
CA GLN A 430 30.10 20.99 -3.76
C GLN A 430 29.11 21.92 -3.07
N TYR A 431 27.82 21.63 -3.20
CA TYR A 431 26.78 22.35 -2.49
C TYR A 431 26.83 21.94 -1.02
N ARG A 432 26.98 22.93 -0.13
CA ARG A 432 26.89 22.73 1.31
C ARG A 432 25.72 23.55 1.82
N ASP A 433 24.89 22.93 2.64
CA ASP A 433 23.75 23.58 3.26
C ASP A 433 24.23 24.57 4.34
N VAL A 434 23.79 25.83 4.25
CA VAL A 434 24.12 26.90 5.19
C VAL A 434 22.82 27.38 5.83
N ARG A 435 22.84 27.68 7.14
CA ARG A 435 21.65 28.08 7.92
C ARG A 435 20.55 27.01 7.90
N ILE A 436 20.85 25.80 8.37
CA ILE A 436 19.83 24.76 8.55
C ILE A 436 19.37 24.76 10.02
N THR A 437 18.05 24.76 10.25
CA THR A 437 17.53 24.03 11.42
C THR A 437 17.21 22.63 10.92
N HIS A 438 18.14 21.68 11.10
CA HIS A 438 17.81 20.27 10.92
C HIS A 438 16.88 19.92 12.07
N LEU A 439 15.70 19.39 11.75
CA LEU A 439 14.77 18.91 12.74
C LEU A 439 14.44 17.47 12.40
N ASP A 440 15.13 16.57 13.08
CA ASP A 440 14.79 15.15 13.09
C ASP A 440 13.76 14.91 14.18
N LEU A 441 12.73 14.14 13.85
CA LEU A 441 11.68 13.78 14.79
C LEU A 441 11.47 12.27 14.73
N PHE A 442 11.41 11.67 15.91
CA PHE A 442 11.04 10.28 16.13
C PHE A 442 9.77 10.27 16.98
N SER A 443 8.81 9.42 16.63
CA SER A 443 7.57 9.24 17.38
C SER A 443 7.46 7.78 17.77
N ASP A 444 7.45 7.50 19.08
CA ASP A 444 7.12 6.19 19.67
C ASP A 444 5.80 6.32 20.45
N VAL A 445 4.94 5.29 20.41
CA VAL A 445 3.62 5.35 21.04
C VAL A 445 3.69 4.81 22.46
N GLY A 446 3.58 5.74 23.41
CA GLY A 446 3.51 5.49 24.85
C GLY A 446 4.03 6.68 25.65
N ASP A 447 5.07 7.31 25.14
CA ASP A 447 5.65 8.60 25.52
C ASP A 447 6.20 9.25 24.26
N LEU A 448 5.87 10.51 24.02
CA LEU A 448 6.41 11.28 22.89
C LEU A 448 7.85 11.69 23.21
N ASP A 449 8.78 10.75 23.01
CA ASP A 449 10.21 11.01 23.03
C ASP A 449 10.64 11.65 21.70
N LEU A 450 10.59 12.98 21.65
CA LEU A 450 11.05 13.75 20.50
C LEU A 450 12.55 14.03 20.64
N GLU A 451 13.37 13.39 19.81
CA GLU A 451 14.82 13.63 19.76
C GLU A 451 15.16 14.69 18.71
N PHE A 452 15.54 15.90 19.15
CA PHE A 452 15.86 17.01 18.25
C PHE A 452 17.37 17.06 17.94
N GLU A 453 17.77 16.71 16.71
CA GLU A 453 19.15 16.91 16.22
C GLU A 453 19.25 18.18 15.37
N ARG A 454 19.88 19.26 15.89
CA ARG A 454 20.06 20.54 15.17
C ARG A 454 21.52 20.80 14.79
N ASN A 455 21.76 21.17 13.52
CA ASN A 455 23.07 21.58 13.01
C ASN A 455 23.02 23.00 12.41
N LEU A 456 23.46 24.02 13.16
CA LEU A 456 23.55 25.41 12.67
C LEU A 456 24.95 25.71 12.11
N THR A 457 25.06 25.84 10.79
CA THR A 457 26.29 26.28 10.11
C THR A 457 26.14 27.74 9.67
N VAL A 458 26.98 28.64 10.21
CA VAL A 458 27.03 30.05 9.82
C VAL A 458 28.25 30.26 8.91
N VAL A 459 28.02 30.75 7.68
CA VAL A 459 29.09 31.17 6.76
C VAL A 459 29.20 32.68 6.84
N VAL A 460 30.40 33.18 7.17
CA VAL A 460 30.73 34.61 7.19
C VAL A 460 31.58 34.93 5.96
N ASP A 461 31.19 35.96 5.20
CA ASP A 461 31.85 36.40 3.96
C ASP A 461 33.20 37.10 4.29
N PRO A 462 34.32 36.85 3.58
CA PRO A 462 35.67 37.24 4.02
C PRO A 462 36.06 38.70 3.70
N GLY A 463 35.09 39.60 3.54
CA GLY A 463 35.33 41.01 3.20
C GLY A 463 35.60 41.95 4.39
N PHE A 464 35.78 41.42 5.61
CA PHE A 464 35.94 42.21 6.83
C PHE A 464 37.32 41.99 7.42
N ASP A 465 38.17 43.01 7.34
CA ASP A 465 39.52 43.03 7.92
C ASP A 465 39.38 43.09 9.45
N LEU A 466 39.72 42.00 10.14
CA LEU A 466 39.61 41.87 11.60
C LEU A 466 41.02 41.88 12.19
N ASP A 467 41.35 42.95 12.90
CA ASP A 467 42.58 43.05 13.69
C ASP A 467 42.52 42.02 14.84
N SER A 468 43.56 41.19 14.92
CA SER A 468 43.53 39.88 15.58
C SER A 468 43.95 39.97 17.05
N ASP A 469 43.00 39.94 17.98
CA ASP A 469 43.29 39.51 19.37
C ASP A 469 42.10 38.90 20.13
N THR A 470 41.15 38.25 19.44
CA THR A 470 40.11 37.43 20.08
C THR A 470 39.92 36.11 19.35
N ASP A 471 39.64 35.06 20.13
CA ASP A 471 39.50 33.66 19.73
C ASP A 471 38.26 33.46 18.83
N VAL A 472 38.37 33.96 17.60
CA VAL A 472 37.43 33.79 16.50
C VAL A 472 38.08 32.79 15.56
N THR A 473 37.45 31.64 15.34
CA THR A 473 37.92 30.65 14.38
C THR A 473 37.72 31.20 12.97
N VAL A 474 38.73 31.92 12.46
CA VAL A 474 38.85 32.33 11.06
C VAL A 474 39.41 31.15 10.28
N LEU A 475 38.69 30.68 9.26
CA LEU A 475 39.25 29.77 8.27
C LEU A 475 40.10 30.58 7.30
N GLU A 476 41.33 30.90 7.71
CA GLU A 476 42.37 31.31 6.77
C GLU A 476 42.72 30.13 5.86
N GLY A 477 42.87 30.41 4.56
CA GLY A 477 43.32 29.42 3.58
C GLY A 477 44.75 28.99 3.86
N GLY A 478 44.95 28.02 4.76
CA GLY A 478 46.28 27.51 5.09
C GLY A 478 46.29 26.68 6.37
N ASP A 479 46.41 25.37 6.18
CA ASP A 479 46.82 24.39 7.19
C ASP A 479 45.83 23.94 8.27
N ARG A 480 46.12 22.73 8.74
CA ARG A 480 45.22 21.68 9.16
C ARG A 480 45.01 21.70 10.66
N ARG A 481 43.74 21.66 11.05
CA ARG A 481 43.09 20.74 12.01
C ARG A 481 42.07 21.50 12.85
N HIS A 482 40.80 21.44 12.46
CA HIS A 482 39.74 21.46 13.45
C HIS A 482 38.50 20.72 12.95
N ARG A 483 37.94 19.85 13.81
CA ARG A 483 36.71 19.10 13.54
C ARG A 483 35.47 19.93 13.94
N PRO A 484 34.31 19.64 13.33
CA PRO A 484 33.21 20.59 13.15
C PRO A 484 32.17 20.52 14.29
N GLY A 485 31.35 21.58 14.38
CA GLY A 485 29.95 21.58 14.85
C GLY A 485 29.66 20.98 16.22
N ARG A 486 29.20 21.79 17.18
CA ARG A 486 28.50 21.24 18.37
C ARG A 486 27.11 20.78 17.94
N THR A 487 26.95 19.48 17.74
CA THR A 487 25.65 18.81 17.75
C THR A 487 25.14 18.81 19.19
N LEU A 488 24.06 19.55 19.46
CA LEU A 488 23.34 19.48 20.74
C LEU A 488 22.05 18.71 20.49
N VAL A 489 22.03 17.45 20.91
CA VAL A 489 20.81 16.65 20.98
C VAL A 489 20.07 17.07 22.24
N THR A 490 18.89 17.68 22.09
CA THR A 490 17.99 17.94 23.23
C THR A 490 16.79 17.04 23.05
N ALA A 491 16.65 16.02 23.90
CA ALA A 491 15.45 15.21 23.97
C ALA A 491 14.42 15.95 24.85
N VAL A 492 13.20 16.10 24.35
CA VAL A 492 12.10 16.70 25.12
C VAL A 492 10.93 15.73 25.08
N GLU A 493 10.58 15.22 26.26
CA GLU A 493 9.36 14.44 26.48
C GLU A 493 8.18 15.41 26.48
N ALA A 494 7.33 15.32 25.45
CA ALA A 494 6.26 16.29 25.21
C ALA A 494 4.88 15.61 25.25
N GLY A 495 4.09 15.87 26.29
CA GLY A 495 2.71 15.37 26.36
C GLY A 495 1.77 16.04 25.34
N ASP A 496 0.70 15.34 24.97
CA ASP A 496 -0.27 15.76 23.96
C ASP A 496 -0.75 17.22 24.15
N GLY A 497 -0.59 18.03 23.10
CA GLY A 497 -1.09 19.41 23.01
C GLY A 497 -0.30 20.47 23.78
N ASN A 498 0.79 20.10 24.46
CA ASN A 498 1.60 21.06 25.22
C ASN A 498 2.66 21.74 24.34
N ARG A 499 2.89 23.03 24.59
CA ARG A 499 3.98 23.79 23.97
C ARG A 499 5.22 23.69 24.83
N HIS A 500 6.31 23.19 24.26
CA HIS A 500 7.61 23.09 24.93
C HIS A 500 8.59 24.09 24.31
N LEU A 501 9.27 24.85 25.18
CA LEU A 501 10.25 25.85 24.76
C LEU A 501 11.63 25.20 24.66
N VAL A 502 12.16 25.11 23.45
CA VAL A 502 13.52 24.63 23.18
C VAL A 502 14.41 25.84 22.88
N ALA A 503 15.09 26.37 23.91
CA ALA A 503 15.93 27.56 23.79
C ALA A 503 17.38 27.26 23.40
N TYR A 504 17.95 28.13 22.57
CA TYR A 504 19.38 28.21 22.32
C TYR A 504 19.96 29.40 23.09
N HIS A 505 20.86 29.16 24.05
CA HIS A 505 21.40 30.22 24.89
C HIS A 505 22.91 30.38 24.71
N GLN A 506 23.44 30.52 23.49
CA GLN A 506 24.83 31.02 23.26
C GLN A 506 25.14 31.27 21.78
N ALA A 507 24.69 32.41 21.24
CA ALA A 507 25.35 33.04 20.09
C ALA A 507 25.41 34.55 20.34
N ARG A 508 26.28 34.96 21.26
CA ARG A 508 26.69 36.36 21.36
C ARG A 508 27.69 36.61 20.23
N LEU A 509 27.23 37.16 19.11
CA LEU A 509 28.10 37.92 18.22
C LEU A 509 28.50 39.18 19.00
N LEU A 510 29.65 39.11 19.67
CA LEU A 510 30.30 40.26 20.29
C LEU A 510 30.68 41.23 19.17
N ALA A 511 29.85 42.25 18.97
CA ALA A 511 30.24 43.43 18.23
C ALA A 511 31.40 44.09 18.99
N LEU A 512 32.57 44.14 18.34
CA LEU A 512 33.76 44.87 18.76
C LEU A 512 33.41 46.33 19.04
N ALA A 513 33.52 46.72 20.30
CA ALA A 513 33.76 48.08 20.75
C ALA A 513 34.40 47.99 22.14
N ASP A 514 35.73 47.89 22.16
CA ASP A 514 36.61 48.44 23.21
C ASP A 514 38.08 48.11 22.86
N ALA A 515 38.71 49.03 22.12
CA ALA A 515 40.10 49.48 22.25
C ALA A 515 40.28 50.74 21.39
#